data_AF-A0A7W0GUY9-F1
#
_entry.id   AF-A0A7W0GUY9-F1
#
_cell.length_a   1.000
_cell.length_b   1.000
_cell.length_c   1.000
_cell.angle_alpha   90.00
_cell.angle_beta   90.00
_cell.angle_gamma   90.00
#
_symmetry.space_group_name_H-M   'P 1'
#
loop_
_entity.id
_entity.type
_entity.pdbx_description
1 polymer ?
#
loop_
_entity_poly.entity_id
_entity_poly.type
_entity_poly.pdbx_seq_one_letter_code
_entity_poly.pdbx_strand_id
1 'polypeptide(L)'
;MNDRQPSLAAHEPSLHTIEMVCDRLAEMGVAVGPDTARDLVCAVLTAEAPRVDARLREVLDNALETIRVAAQAAMGVLATTSPAAQRPPEPDAPTEPARREKAPSPPPPAQP
;
A
#
# COMPACT_ATOMS: atom_id res chain seq x y z
N MET A 1 -5.73 5.17 -30.03
CA MET A 1 -6.35 4.81 -28.74
C MET A 1 -6.97 3.45 -28.96
N ASN A 2 -6.38 2.40 -28.39
CA ASN A 2 -6.91 1.04 -28.53
C ASN A 2 -7.90 0.82 -27.39
N ASP A 3 -9.18 0.99 -27.68
CA ASP A 3 -10.28 0.49 -26.85
C ASP A 3 -10.19 -1.04 -26.82
N ARG A 4 -9.39 -1.57 -25.90
CA ARG A 4 -9.56 -2.94 -25.42
C ARG A 4 -10.87 -2.95 -24.63
N GLN A 5 -12.00 -2.95 -25.33
CA GLN A 5 -13.19 -3.55 -24.74
C GLN A 5 -12.78 -4.97 -24.39
N PRO A 6 -12.75 -5.37 -23.10
CA PRO A 6 -12.75 -6.79 -22.81
C PRO A 6 -13.97 -7.31 -23.54
N SER A 7 -13.75 -8.16 -24.54
CA SER A 7 -14.79 -9.03 -25.06
C SER A 7 -15.44 -9.61 -23.82
N LEU A 8 -16.68 -9.22 -23.54
CA LEU A 8 -17.59 -9.93 -22.63
C LEU A 8 -17.82 -11.30 -23.28
N ALA A 9 -16.74 -12.08 -23.40
CA ALA A 9 -16.76 -13.47 -23.78
C ALA A 9 -17.76 -14.06 -22.82
N ALA A 10 -18.86 -14.53 -23.39
CA ALA A 10 -20.09 -14.91 -22.74
C ALA A 10 -19.78 -15.55 -21.38
N HIS A 11 -20.02 -14.81 -20.29
CA HIS A 11 -19.96 -15.40 -18.97
C HIS A 11 -21.22 -16.25 -18.85
N GLU A 12 -21.17 -17.43 -19.43
CA GLU A 12 -22.24 -18.40 -19.32
C GLU A 12 -22.39 -18.73 -17.83
N PRO A 13 -23.58 -18.49 -17.24
CA PRO A 13 -23.76 -18.75 -15.83
C PRO A 13 -23.65 -20.25 -15.56
N SER A 14 -22.96 -20.59 -14.47
CA SER A 14 -22.82 -21.99 -14.06
C SER A 14 -24.19 -22.60 -13.77
N LEU A 15 -24.33 -23.92 -13.94
CA LEU A 15 -25.56 -24.65 -13.60
C LEU A 15 -26.00 -24.38 -12.16
N HIS A 16 -25.04 -24.36 -11.22
CA HIS A 16 -25.31 -24.04 -9.82
C HIS A 16 -25.92 -22.64 -9.63
N THR A 17 -25.45 -21.65 -10.39
CA THR A 17 -26.01 -20.29 -10.37
C THR A 17 -27.45 -20.28 -10.90
N ILE A 18 -27.72 -21.03 -11.97
CA ILE A 18 -29.06 -21.14 -12.55
C ILE A 18 -30.02 -21.78 -11.55
N GLU A 19 -29.63 -22.91 -10.95
CA GLU A 19 -30.41 -23.62 -9.93
C GLU A 19 -30.73 -22.71 -8.73
N MET A 20 -29.72 -22.03 -8.19
CA MET A 20 -29.89 -21.07 -7.09
C MET A 20 -30.91 -19.97 -7.44
N VAL A 21 -30.88 -19.45 -8.67
CA VAL A 21 -31.83 -18.42 -9.12
C VAL A 21 -33.24 -18.99 -9.26
N CYS A 22 -33.38 -20.19 -9.82
CA CYS A 22 -34.66 -20.89 -9.89
C CYS A 22 -35.27 -21.08 -8.50
N ASP A 23 -34.49 -21.61 -7.56
CA ASP A 23 -34.93 -21.83 -6.17
C ASP A 23 -35.36 -20.52 -5.52
N ARG A 24 -34.53 -19.48 -5.66
CA ARG A 24 -34.81 -18.19 -5.05
C ARG A 24 -36.06 -17.51 -5.62
N LEU A 25 -36.27 -17.60 -6.93
CA LEU A 25 -37.48 -17.08 -7.57
C LEU A 25 -38.72 -17.88 -7.15
N ALA A 26 -38.59 -19.21 -7.01
CA ALA A 26 -39.67 -20.06 -6.52
C ALA A 26 -40.07 -19.72 -5.07
N GLU A 27 -39.10 -19.45 -4.19
CA GLU A 27 -39.35 -18.97 -2.82
C GLU A 27 -40.15 -17.65 -2.78
N MET A 28 -40.02 -16.82 -3.82
CA MET A 28 -40.77 -15.56 -3.98
C MET A 28 -42.11 -15.74 -4.72
N GLY A 29 -42.51 -16.98 -5.02
CA GLY A 29 -43.75 -17.30 -5.73
C GLY A 29 -43.66 -17.18 -7.25
N VAL A 30 -42.45 -17.06 -7.82
CA VAL A 30 -42.20 -16.94 -9.26
C VAL A 30 -41.41 -18.16 -9.73
N ALA A 31 -42.08 -19.29 -9.92
CA ALA A 31 -41.42 -20.48 -10.45
C ALA A 31 -41.07 -20.29 -11.94
N VAL A 32 -39.78 -20.37 -12.27
CA VAL A 32 -39.27 -20.27 -13.64
C VAL A 32 -38.46 -21.50 -14.01
N GLY A 33 -38.37 -21.77 -15.32
CA GLY A 33 -37.49 -22.81 -15.85
C GLY A 33 -36.02 -22.36 -15.92
N PRO A 34 -35.08 -23.31 -16.06
CA PRO A 34 -33.64 -23.04 -16.10
C PRO A 34 -33.23 -22.13 -17.26
N ASP A 35 -33.90 -22.21 -18.41
CA ASP A 35 -33.58 -21.35 -19.56
C ASP A 35 -33.97 -19.89 -19.30
N THR A 36 -35.14 -19.65 -18.72
CA THR A 36 -35.56 -18.31 -18.30
C THR A 36 -34.67 -17.75 -17.20
N ALA A 37 -34.25 -18.57 -16.25
CA ALA A 37 -33.30 -18.17 -15.21
C ALA A 37 -31.92 -17.83 -15.80
N ARG A 38 -31.44 -18.61 -16.79
CA ARG A 38 -30.21 -18.31 -17.53
C ARG A 38 -30.30 -16.96 -18.22
N ASP A 39 -31.38 -16.71 -18.97
CA ASP A 39 -31.59 -15.45 -19.69
C ASP A 39 -31.63 -14.26 -18.73
N LEU A 40 -32.31 -14.42 -17.59
CA LEU A 40 -32.36 -13.39 -16.55
C LEU A 40 -30.97 -13.08 -16.00
N VAL A 41 -30.18 -14.10 -15.67
CA VAL A 41 -28.81 -13.90 -15.16
C VAL A 41 -27.94 -13.20 -16.21
N CYS A 42 -28.00 -13.63 -17.46
CA CYS A 42 -27.26 -12.99 -18.55
C CYS A 42 -27.66 -11.51 -18.73
N ALA A 43 -28.96 -11.20 -18.65
CA ALA A 43 -29.46 -9.83 -18.74
C ALA A 43 -28.97 -8.97 -17.57
N VAL A 44 -29.05 -9.49 -16.34
CA VAL A 44 -28.57 -8.81 -15.14
C VAL A 44 -27.07 -8.55 -15.23
N LEU A 45 -26.27 -9.55 -15.60
CA LEU A 45 -24.82 -9.39 -15.74
C LEU A 45 -24.47 -8.36 -16.81
N THR A 46 -25.18 -8.33 -17.93
CA THR A 46 -24.94 -7.35 -19.00
C THR A 46 -25.21 -5.92 -18.52
N ALA A 47 -26.28 -5.72 -17.74
CA ALA A 47 -26.63 -4.41 -17.20
C ALA A 47 -25.69 -3.98 -16.05
N GLU A 48 -25.34 -4.91 -15.17
CA GLU A 48 -24.66 -4.61 -13.91
C GLU A 48 -23.14 -4.69 -14.00
N ALA A 49 -22.57 -5.47 -14.92
CA ALA A 49 -21.13 -5.62 -15.04
C ALA A 49 -20.39 -4.28 -15.21
N PRO A 50 -20.82 -3.35 -16.10
CA PRO A 50 -20.15 -2.05 -16.23
C PRO A 50 -20.21 -1.22 -14.95
N ARG A 51 -21.32 -1.30 -14.21
CA ARG A 51 -21.52 -0.55 -12.97
C ARG A 51 -20.64 -1.10 -11.84
N VAL A 52 -20.57 -2.42 -11.71
CA VAL A 52 -19.71 -3.10 -10.73
C VAL A 52 -18.23 -2.84 -11.03
N ASP A 53 -17.85 -2.93 -12.30
CA ASP A 53 -16.48 -2.67 -12.77
C ASP A 53 -16.05 -1.21 -12.50
N ALA A 54 -16.90 -0.23 -12.80
CA ALA A 54 -16.65 1.18 -12.47
C ALA A 54 -16.44 1.38 -10.96
N ARG A 55 -17.32 0.80 -10.13
CA ARG A 55 -17.20 0.88 -8.68
C ARG A 55 -15.93 0.19 -8.16
N LEU A 56 -15.55 -0.94 -8.75
CA LEU A 56 -14.34 -1.65 -8.35
C LEU A 56 -13.09 -0.83 -8.65
N ARG A 57 -13.03 -0.16 -9.82
CA ARG A 57 -11.93 0.76 -10.15
C ARG A 57 -11.84 1.91 -9.16
N GLU A 58 -12.96 2.55 -8.84
CA GLU A 58 -12.99 3.64 -7.85
C GLU A 58 -12.47 3.18 -6.48
N VAL A 59 -12.90 2.02 -6.01
CA VAL A 59 -12.43 1.45 -4.74
C VAL A 59 -10.93 1.15 -4.79
N LEU A 60 -10.44 0.62 -5.91
CA LEU A 60 -9.01 0.34 -6.10
C LEU A 60 -8.18 1.62 -6.12
N ASP A 61 -8.62 2.65 -6.83
CA ASP A 61 -7.94 3.95 -6.89
C ASP A 61 -7.84 4.59 -5.50
N ASN A 62 -8.94 4.54 -4.74
CA ASN A 62 -8.96 5.02 -3.35
C ASN A 62 -8.02 4.22 -2.43
N ALA A 63 -7.96 2.91 -2.61
CA ALA A 63 -7.04 2.06 -1.84
C ALA A 63 -5.57 2.37 -2.16
N LEU A 64 -5.25 2.58 -3.45
CA LEU A 64 -3.91 2.95 -3.88
C LEU A 64 -3.49 4.33 -3.34
N GLU A 65 -4.39 5.32 -3.36
CA GLU A 65 -4.10 6.63 -2.79
C GLU A 65 -3.90 6.55 -1.27
N THR A 66 -4.70 5.74 -0.58
CA THR A 66 -4.53 5.50 0.87
C THR A 66 -3.17 4.89 1.17
N ILE A 67 -2.74 3.90 0.40
CA ILE A 67 -1.40 3.29 0.52
C ILE A 67 -0.32 4.34 0.25
N ARG A 68 -0.48 5.17 -0.79
CA ARG A 68 0.48 6.24 -1.13
C ARG A 68 0.67 7.22 0.01
N VAL A 69 -0.43 7.71 0.58
CA VAL A 69 -0.40 8.65 1.72
C VAL A 69 0.23 7.99 2.95
N ALA A 70 -0.13 6.74 3.26
CA ALA A 70 0.45 6.00 4.38
C ALA A 70 1.97 5.81 4.21
N ALA A 71 2.42 5.48 3.00
CA ALA A 71 3.84 5.33 2.68
C ALA A 71 4.59 6.68 2.80
N GLN A 72 4.00 7.77 2.31
CA GLN A 72 4.57 9.12 2.45
C GLN A 72 4.68 9.54 3.92
N ALA A 73 3.67 9.26 4.73
CA ALA A 73 3.69 9.54 6.16
C ALA A 73 4.79 8.72 6.87
N ALA A 74 4.91 7.42 6.56
CA ALA A 74 5.96 6.57 7.11
C ALA A 74 7.37 7.05 6.73
N MET A 75 7.58 7.46 5.48
CA MET A 75 8.85 8.06 5.04
C MET A 75 9.12 9.41 5.74
N GLY A 76 8.10 10.24 5.94
CA GLY A 76 8.21 11.48 6.71
C GLY A 76 8.65 11.23 8.14
N VAL A 77 8.05 10.24 8.81
CA VAL A 77 8.48 9.80 10.15
C VAL A 77 9.94 9.39 10.13
N LEU A 78 10.36 8.52 9.20
CA LEU A 78 11.76 8.08 9.09
C LEU A 78 12.74 9.23 8.86
N ALA A 79 12.37 10.23 8.05
CA ALA A 79 13.19 11.41 7.82
C ALA A 79 13.33 12.27 9.09
N THR A 80 12.26 12.41 9.88
CA THR A 80 12.26 13.17 11.15
C THR A 80 12.93 12.44 12.31
N THR A 81 12.98 11.09 12.28
CA THR A 81 13.67 10.28 13.30
C THR A 81 15.09 9.90 12.89
N SER A 82 15.59 10.41 11.77
CA SER A 82 16.96 10.16 11.32
C SER A 82 17.95 10.81 12.32
N PRO A 83 18.88 10.04 12.94
CA PRO A 83 19.72 10.51 14.05
C PRO A 83 20.68 11.67 13.71
N ALA A 84 20.79 12.05 12.43
CA ALA A 84 21.67 13.13 11.99
C ALA A 84 21.25 14.52 12.51
N ALA A 85 19.98 14.70 12.91
CA ALA A 85 19.48 15.98 13.44
C ALA A 85 19.64 16.14 14.96
N GLN A 86 20.13 15.11 15.67
CA GLN A 86 20.31 15.12 17.12
C GLN A 86 21.72 14.71 17.53
N ARG A 87 22.76 15.09 16.79
CA ARG A 87 24.08 15.16 17.41
C ARG A 87 24.04 16.40 18.32
N PRO A 88 24.04 16.25 19.66
CA PRO A 88 24.30 17.40 20.52
C PRO A 88 25.67 17.94 20.10
N PRO A 89 25.91 19.27 20.12
CA PRO A 89 27.27 19.76 19.98
C PRO A 89 28.11 19.01 21.01
N GLU A 90 29.09 18.23 20.53
CA GLU A 90 30.06 17.60 21.43
C GLU A 90 30.62 18.73 22.29
N PRO A 91 30.56 18.63 23.63
CA PRO A 91 31.23 19.62 24.45
C PRO A 91 32.71 19.52 24.14
N ASP A 92 33.27 20.63 23.66
CA ASP A 92 34.71 20.84 23.53
C ASP A 92 35.40 20.33 24.81
N ALA A 93 36.08 19.19 24.72
CA ALA A 93 37.25 18.96 25.55
C ALA A 93 38.39 19.66 24.81
N PRO A 94 39.12 20.60 25.42
CA PRO A 94 40.09 20.23 26.45
C PRO A 94 40.23 21.28 27.56
N THR A 95 40.66 20.94 28.78
CA THR A 95 42.04 21.16 29.24
C THR A 95 42.14 20.61 30.66
N GLU A 96 42.92 19.56 30.87
CA GLU A 96 43.37 19.16 32.20
C GLU A 96 44.22 20.28 32.82
N PRO A 97 44.01 20.66 34.09
CA PRO A 97 44.92 21.56 34.77
C PRO A 97 46.14 20.75 35.23
N ALA A 98 47.24 20.83 34.47
CA ALA A 98 48.53 20.29 34.86
C ALA A 98 48.99 20.93 36.19
N ARG A 99 48.92 20.18 37.30
CA ARG A 99 49.58 20.52 38.57
C ARG A 99 51.02 19.99 38.55
N ARG A 100 51.94 20.93 38.75
CA ARG A 100 53.40 20.85 38.90
C ARG A 100 53.92 19.64 39.69
N GLU A 101 54.97 19.01 39.16
CA GLU A 101 56.16 18.60 39.92
C GLU A 101 57.44 18.93 39.11
N LYS A 102 58.59 18.93 39.78
CA LYS A 102 59.63 19.98 39.70
C LYS A 102 60.99 19.38 39.32
N ALA A 103 61.53 19.76 38.14
CA ALA A 103 62.96 19.92 37.70
C ALA A 103 64.00 18.78 37.98
N PRO A 104 65.22 18.74 37.35
CA PRO A 104 65.86 19.69 36.42
C PRO A 104 66.42 19.08 35.11
N SER A 105 66.67 19.96 34.14
CA SER A 105 67.20 19.67 32.79
C SER A 105 68.67 19.21 32.78
N PRO A 106 69.06 18.27 31.91
CA PRO A 106 70.45 18.13 31.46
C PRO A 106 70.73 19.02 30.23
N PRO A 107 71.95 19.59 30.09
CA PRO A 107 72.32 20.48 28.98
C PRO A 107 72.61 19.69 27.70
N PRO A 108 72.47 20.31 26.50
CA PRO A 108 72.76 19.63 25.23
C PRO A 108 74.24 19.77 24.87
N PRO A 109 74.85 18.75 24.24
CA PRO A 109 76.01 18.98 23.37
C PRO A 109 75.64 18.77 21.90
N ALA A 110 76.18 19.66 21.08
CA ALA A 110 76.01 19.74 19.64
C ALA A 110 76.52 18.51 18.87
N GLN A 111 75.86 18.25 17.73
CA GLN A 111 76.26 17.32 16.65
C GLN A 111 77.70 17.63 16.15
N PRO A 112 78.46 16.65 15.63
CA PRO A 112 78.16 15.86 14.41
C PRO A 112 78.00 14.34 14.62
#